data_AF-A0A3C0I5Q2-F1
#
_entry.id   AF-A0A3C0I5Q2-F1
#
_cell.length_a   1.000
_cell.length_b   1.000
_cell.length_c   1.000
_cell.angle_alpha   90.00
_cell.angle_beta   90.00
_cell.angle_gamma   90.00
#
_symmetry.space_group_name_H-M   'P 1'
#
loop_
_entity.id
_entity.type
_entity.pdbx_description
1 polymer ?
#
loop_
_entity_poly.entity_id
_entity_poly.type
_entity_poly.pdbx_seq_one_letter_code
_entity_poly.pdbx_strand_id
1 'polypeptide(L)'
;MIEQQRSYRDVPKRVIGLLILALGLQIIMHYQLPKPHTEIQALTPPPKQALLRLVSLGDRVVSAKILMLWLQAYDNQAGQFIPYQKLNYTALEQWLEQILQLDPKSQYPLLAASHLYSTVKEPDKQRKMLEFVYQQFFIDPQRRWPWLAHATVLAKHQLKDLPLALKYAQAIAAHANSSMPRWAQEMQIFILEEMGELERARLVIGGMLKSGQLTDPNEIKFLNDKLLALENKSAKGKIHQAN
;
A
#
# COMPACT_ATOMS: atom_id res chain seq x y z
N MET A 1 23.75 47.80 21.26
CA MET A 1 24.51 47.93 20.00
C MET A 1 23.56 47.53 18.88
N ILE A 2 23.08 48.49 18.10
CA ILE A 2 22.11 48.28 17.03
C ILE A 2 22.90 48.20 15.73
N GLU A 3 22.88 47.05 15.06
CA GLU A 3 23.56 46.83 13.77
C GLU A 3 23.02 47.83 12.74
N GLN A 4 23.90 48.71 12.25
CA GLN A 4 23.59 49.57 11.12
C GLN A 4 23.54 48.73 9.85
N GLN A 5 22.33 48.42 9.39
CA GLN A 5 22.11 47.85 8.06
C GLN A 5 22.62 48.84 7.01
N ARG A 6 23.69 48.47 6.29
CA ARG A 6 24.22 49.26 5.17
C ARG A 6 23.14 49.36 4.08
N SER A 7 22.81 50.58 3.70
CA SER A 7 21.78 50.88 2.70
C SER A 7 22.21 50.41 1.32
N TYR A 8 21.28 49.83 0.55
CA TYR A 8 21.49 49.32 -0.82
C TYR A 8 22.08 50.34 -1.81
N ARG A 9 22.16 51.63 -1.44
CA ARG A 9 22.71 52.73 -2.23
C ARG A 9 24.23 52.82 -2.25
N ASP A 10 24.95 52.12 -1.36
CA ASP A 10 26.43 52.13 -1.33
C ASP A 10 27.06 51.10 -2.28
N VAL A 11 26.26 50.36 -3.05
CA VAL A 11 26.77 49.37 -4.01
C VAL A 11 27.32 50.08 -5.24
N PRO A 12 28.61 49.94 -5.58
CA PRO A 12 29.20 50.58 -6.75
C PRO A 12 28.47 50.13 -8.03
N LYS A 13 28.17 51.06 -8.94
CA LYS A 13 27.47 50.77 -10.22
C LYS A 13 28.14 49.66 -11.04
N ARG A 14 29.46 49.48 -10.89
CA ARG A 14 30.23 48.39 -11.51
C ARG A 14 29.85 47.01 -10.97
N VAL A 15 29.57 46.90 -9.67
CA VAL A 15 29.13 45.65 -9.03
C VAL A 15 27.71 45.29 -9.48
N ILE A 16 26.83 46.28 -9.61
CA ILE A 16 25.48 46.09 -10.17
C ILE A 16 25.58 45.61 -11.63
N GLY A 17 26.46 46.23 -12.43
CA GLY A 17 26.69 45.81 -13.82
C GLY A 17 27.22 44.38 -13.92
N LEU A 18 28.17 43.99 -13.07
CA LEU A 18 28.69 42.62 -12.99
C LEU A 18 27.62 41.62 -12.56
N LEU A 19 26.75 42.00 -11.62
CA LEU A 19 25.65 41.15 -11.15
C LEU A 19 24.60 40.93 -12.24
N ILE A 20 24.24 41.98 -12.99
CA ILE A 20 23.32 41.88 -14.14
C ILE A 20 23.95 41.01 -15.23
N LEU A 21 25.25 41.19 -15.51
CA LEU A 21 25.97 40.37 -16.48
C LEU A 21 25.99 38.89 -16.06
N ALA A 22 26.29 38.61 -14.79
CA ALA A 22 26.30 37.25 -14.24
C ALA A 22 24.90 36.61 -14.28
N LEU A 23 23.85 37.37 -13.93
CA LEU A 23 22.45 36.91 -14.05
C LEU A 23 22.06 36.64 -15.49
N GLY A 24 22.43 37.54 -16.41
CA GLY A 24 22.18 37.36 -17.84
C GLY A 24 22.88 36.11 -18.38
N LEU A 25 24.14 35.90 -18.00
CA LEU A 25 24.91 34.71 -18.37
C LEU A 25 24.28 33.45 -17.77
N GLN A 26 23.83 33.50 -16.52
CA GLN A 26 23.18 32.37 -15.84
C GLN A 26 21.85 31.99 -16.52
N ILE A 27 21.06 32.97 -16.95
CA ILE A 27 19.82 32.75 -17.69
C ILE A 27 20.12 32.15 -19.06
N ILE A 28 21.09 32.71 -19.79
CA ILE A 28 21.49 32.21 -21.11
C ILE A 28 21.99 30.77 -21.01
N MET A 29 22.84 30.45 -20.03
CA MET A 29 23.27 29.07 -19.79
C MET A 29 22.07 28.18 -19.46
N HIS A 30 21.17 28.60 -18.58
CA HIS A 30 20.01 27.79 -18.21
C HIS A 30 19.06 27.51 -19.39
N TYR A 31 18.95 28.42 -20.35
CA TYR A 31 18.17 28.22 -21.58
C TYR A 31 18.91 27.39 -22.64
N GLN A 32 20.24 27.42 -22.65
CA GLN A 32 21.08 26.61 -23.55
C GLN A 32 21.32 25.19 -23.04
N LEU A 33 21.21 24.96 -21.74
CA LEU A 33 21.16 23.60 -21.21
C LEU A 33 19.90 22.93 -21.78
N PRO A 34 20.02 21.84 -22.56
CA PRO A 34 18.85 21.09 -22.97
C PRO A 34 18.08 20.69 -21.71
N LYS A 35 16.75 20.86 -21.73
CA LYS A 35 15.89 20.34 -20.66
C LYS A 35 16.37 18.92 -20.40
N PRO A 36 16.76 18.54 -19.17
CA PRO A 36 17.19 17.18 -18.91
C PRO A 36 16.07 16.29 -19.41
N HIS A 37 16.32 15.60 -20.52
CA HIS A 37 15.48 14.52 -20.97
C HIS A 37 15.74 13.44 -19.94
N THR A 38 14.96 13.47 -18.85
CA THR A 38 14.91 12.40 -17.87
C THR A 38 14.26 11.23 -18.61
N GLU A 39 15.08 10.49 -19.33
CA GLU A 39 14.71 9.18 -19.81
C GLU A 39 14.37 8.36 -18.56
N ILE A 40 13.09 8.03 -18.41
CA ILE A 40 12.59 7.29 -17.25
C ILE A 40 13.29 5.94 -17.28
N GLN A 41 14.38 5.82 -16.53
CA GLN A 41 15.06 4.54 -16.40
C GLN A 41 14.09 3.58 -15.73
N ALA A 42 13.94 2.40 -16.32
CA ALA A 42 13.17 1.34 -15.70
C ALA A 42 13.82 1.00 -14.35
N LEU A 43 13.01 0.82 -13.32
CA LEU A 43 13.49 0.39 -12.00
C LEU A 43 14.32 -0.89 -12.19
N THR A 44 15.62 -0.78 -11.93
CA THR A 44 16.55 -1.91 -12.01
C THR A 44 16.31 -2.85 -10.83
N PRO A 45 16.62 -4.15 -10.94
CA PRO A 45 16.51 -5.08 -9.82
C PRO A 45 17.35 -4.61 -8.64
N PRO A 46 16.97 -4.96 -7.40
CA PRO A 46 17.66 -4.49 -6.21
C PRO A 46 19.15 -4.88 -6.19
N PRO A 47 20.02 -4.02 -5.62
CA PRO A 47 21.44 -4.29 -5.56
C PRO A 47 21.71 -5.56 -4.76
N LYS A 48 22.76 -6.30 -5.15
CA LYS A 48 23.16 -7.55 -4.48
C LYS A 48 23.35 -7.30 -2.99
N GLN A 49 22.86 -8.22 -2.15
CA GLN A 49 22.94 -8.12 -0.69
C GLN A 49 24.35 -7.87 -0.15
N ALA A 50 25.39 -8.35 -0.85
CA ALA A 50 26.79 -8.10 -0.50
C ALA A 50 27.16 -6.60 -0.49
N LEU A 51 26.71 -5.84 -1.50
CA LEU A 51 26.96 -4.40 -1.57
C LEU A 51 26.23 -3.66 -0.45
N LEU A 52 25.02 -4.10 -0.11
CA LEU A 52 24.23 -3.50 0.95
C LEU A 52 24.82 -3.72 2.34
N ARG A 53 25.42 -4.89 2.58
CA ARG A 53 26.15 -5.17 3.83
C ARG A 53 27.36 -4.25 3.99
N LEU A 54 28.04 -3.89 2.90
CA LEU A 54 29.18 -2.96 2.97
C LEU A 54 28.72 -1.54 3.35
N VAL A 55 27.64 -1.05 2.72
CA VAL A 55 27.10 0.30 2.98
C VAL A 55 26.49 0.42 4.38
N SER A 56 25.90 -0.65 4.91
CA SER A 56 25.26 -0.69 6.23
C SER A 56 26.17 -1.16 7.37
N LEU A 57 27.48 -1.33 7.11
CA LEU A 57 28.44 -1.88 8.07
C LEU A 57 28.03 -3.27 8.61
N GLY A 58 27.28 -4.04 7.82
CA GLY A 58 26.81 -5.39 8.15
C GLY A 58 25.42 -5.46 8.77
N ASP A 59 24.79 -4.32 9.12
CA ASP A 59 23.47 -4.31 9.73
C ASP A 59 22.34 -4.49 8.70
N ARG A 60 21.53 -5.55 8.89
CA ARG A 60 20.42 -5.91 8.00
C ARG A 60 19.26 -4.92 8.08
N VAL A 61 18.95 -4.39 9.25
CA VAL A 61 17.85 -3.43 9.45
C VAL A 61 18.22 -2.07 8.87
N VAL A 62 19.47 -1.64 9.05
CA VAL A 62 19.98 -0.40 8.41
C VAL A 62 19.96 -0.56 6.88
N SER A 63 20.37 -1.72 6.35
CA SER A 63 20.27 -2.03 4.92
C SER A 63 18.83 -1.87 4.42
N ALA A 64 17.85 -2.45 5.12
CA ALA A 64 16.43 -2.37 4.75
C ALA A 64 15.93 -0.92 4.71
N LYS A 65 16.32 -0.09 5.69
CA LYS A 65 15.94 1.33 5.74
C LYS A 65 16.58 2.15 4.62
N ILE A 66 17.86 1.93 4.34
CA ILE A 66 18.56 2.60 3.23
C ILE A 66 17.89 2.24 1.90
N LEU A 67 17.55 0.96 1.68
CA LEU A 67 16.83 0.52 0.49
C LEU A 67 15.45 1.18 0.37
N MET A 68 14.67 1.27 1.46
CA MET A 68 13.37 1.95 1.43
C MET A 68 13.51 3.43 1.09
N LEU A 69 14.51 4.11 1.68
CA LEU A 69 14.76 5.52 1.38
C LEU A 69 15.19 5.71 -0.08
N TRP A 70 16.02 4.81 -0.61
CA TRP A 70 16.42 4.83 -2.01
C TRP A 70 15.23 4.63 -2.93
N LEU A 71 14.36 3.67 -2.64
CA LEU A 71 13.14 3.41 -3.42
C LEU A 71 12.22 4.63 -3.42
N GLN A 72 12.00 5.25 -2.26
CA GLN A 72 11.18 6.46 -2.14
C GLN A 72 11.82 7.68 -2.84
N ALA A 73 13.15 7.80 -2.81
CA ALA A 73 13.86 8.86 -3.54
C ALA A 73 13.80 8.62 -5.05
N TYR A 74 13.83 7.37 -5.50
CA TYR A 74 13.68 6.98 -6.90
C TYR A 74 12.31 7.38 -7.47
N ASP A 75 11.25 7.32 -6.65
CA ASP A 75 9.92 7.76 -7.04
C ASP A 75 9.86 9.29 -7.29
N ASN A 76 10.82 10.06 -6.77
CA ASN A 76 10.91 11.53 -6.88
C ASN A 76 12.14 12.00 -7.68
N GLN A 77 12.27 11.56 -8.94
CA GLN A 77 13.36 12.00 -9.81
C GLN A 77 13.15 13.42 -10.34
N ALA A 78 14.06 14.34 -9.98
CA ALA A 78 14.29 15.63 -10.64
C ALA A 78 13.04 16.53 -10.83
N GLY A 79 12.12 16.55 -9.86
CA GLY A 79 10.93 17.40 -9.91
C GLY A 79 9.84 16.95 -10.90
N GLN A 80 10.01 15.78 -11.51
CA GLN A 80 8.98 15.13 -12.31
C GLN A 80 8.52 13.87 -11.56
N PHE A 81 7.27 13.86 -11.12
CA PHE A 81 6.65 12.65 -10.58
C PHE A 81 6.61 11.60 -11.69
N ILE A 82 7.38 10.52 -11.56
CA ILE A 82 7.19 9.34 -12.42
C ILE A 82 5.78 8.85 -12.12
N PRO A 83 4.86 8.83 -13.10
CA PRO A 83 3.56 8.24 -12.86
C PRO A 83 3.80 6.80 -12.45
N TYR A 84 3.32 6.37 -11.28
CA TYR A 84 3.48 5.00 -10.79
C TYR A 84 3.08 3.94 -11.84
N GLN A 85 2.24 4.32 -12.82
CA GLN A 85 1.95 3.58 -14.05
C GLN A 85 3.18 3.10 -14.83
N LYS A 86 4.27 3.87 -14.92
CA LYS A 86 5.44 3.52 -15.73
C LYS A 86 6.46 2.65 -14.99
N LEU A 87 6.25 2.39 -13.70
CA LEU A 87 7.16 1.55 -12.91
C LEU A 87 7.08 0.08 -13.33
N ASN A 88 8.21 -0.61 -13.24
CA ASN A 88 8.26 -2.06 -13.40
C ASN A 88 7.85 -2.71 -12.08
N TYR A 89 6.60 -3.16 -12.00
CA TYR A 89 6.03 -3.79 -10.80
C TYR A 89 6.71 -5.11 -10.42
N THR A 90 7.38 -5.78 -11.37
CA THR A 90 8.19 -6.98 -11.06
C THR A 90 9.47 -6.60 -10.32
N ALA A 91 10.15 -5.54 -10.76
CA ALA A 91 11.32 -5.05 -10.04
C ALA A 91 10.92 -4.50 -8.66
N LEU A 92 9.81 -3.75 -8.60
CA LEU A 92 9.29 -3.21 -7.34
C LEU A 92 8.99 -4.31 -6.32
N GLU A 93 8.33 -5.39 -6.76
CA GLU A 93 8.08 -6.56 -5.91
C GLU A 93 9.39 -7.15 -5.37
N GLN A 94 10.41 -7.33 -6.21
CA GLN A 94 11.73 -7.82 -5.78
C GLN A 94 12.39 -6.89 -4.77
N TRP A 95 12.26 -5.57 -4.95
CA TRP A 95 12.76 -4.57 -4.00
C TRP A 95 12.07 -4.71 -2.64
N LEU A 96 10.74 -4.72 -2.62
CA LEU A 96 9.96 -4.83 -1.39
C LEU A 96 10.21 -6.18 -0.69
N GLU A 97 10.32 -7.26 -1.46
CA GLU A 97 10.68 -8.58 -0.93
C GLU A 97 12.07 -8.57 -0.30
N GLN A 98 13.09 -8.04 -0.99
CA GLN A 98 14.45 -7.99 -0.45
C GLN A 98 14.51 -7.14 0.82
N ILE A 99 13.74 -6.06 0.90
CA ILE A 99 13.65 -5.23 2.11
C ILE A 99 13.02 -6.01 3.26
N LEU A 100 11.95 -6.77 3.01
CA LEU A 100 11.34 -7.63 4.02
C LEU A 100 12.22 -8.81 4.43
N GLN A 101 13.06 -9.34 3.53
CA GLN A 101 14.05 -10.35 3.87
C GLN A 101 15.14 -9.79 4.80
N LEU A 102 15.50 -8.51 4.63
CA LEU A 102 16.47 -7.82 5.47
C LEU A 102 15.89 -7.38 6.82
N ASP A 103 14.63 -6.91 6.84
CA ASP A 103 13.87 -6.59 8.04
C ASP A 103 12.46 -7.22 8.00
N PRO A 104 12.31 -8.47 8.48
CA PRO A 104 11.03 -9.19 8.46
C PRO A 104 9.93 -8.54 9.31
N LYS A 105 10.32 -7.72 10.29
CA LYS A 105 9.38 -7.02 11.19
C LYS A 105 8.86 -5.72 10.59
N SER A 106 9.45 -5.24 9.50
CA SER A 106 9.05 -3.99 8.85
C SER A 106 7.64 -4.10 8.29
N GLN A 107 6.78 -3.16 8.69
CA GLN A 107 5.42 -3.04 8.15
C GLN A 107 5.35 -2.06 6.97
N TYR A 108 6.33 -1.17 6.85
CA TYR A 108 6.34 -0.10 5.86
C TYR A 108 6.32 -0.60 4.40
N PRO A 109 7.04 -1.67 4.01
CA PRO A 109 6.96 -2.22 2.64
C PRO A 109 5.55 -2.68 2.27
N LEU A 110 4.80 -3.25 3.21
CA LEU A 110 3.43 -3.71 3.00
C LEU A 110 2.43 -2.55 2.93
N LEU A 111 2.63 -1.52 3.75
CA LEU A 111 1.91 -0.26 3.61
C LEU A 111 2.17 0.37 2.23
N ALA A 112 3.43 0.43 1.79
CA ALA A 112 3.78 1.03 0.51
C ALA A 112 3.16 0.26 -0.67
N ALA A 113 3.25 -1.08 -0.65
CA ALA A 113 2.60 -1.94 -1.64
C ALA A 113 1.08 -1.71 -1.71
N SER A 114 0.42 -1.69 -0.54
CA SER A 114 -1.04 -1.63 -0.46
C SER A 114 -1.60 -0.22 -0.59
N HIS A 115 -0.87 0.85 -0.28
CA HIS A 115 -1.37 2.22 -0.29
C HIS A 115 -0.79 3.08 -1.42
N LEU A 116 0.54 3.07 -1.61
CA LEU A 116 1.18 3.92 -2.61
C LEU A 116 1.12 3.26 -4.00
N TYR A 117 1.62 2.03 -4.10
CA TYR A 117 1.79 1.36 -5.39
C TYR A 117 0.50 0.72 -5.93
N SER A 118 -0.56 0.66 -5.13
CA SER A 118 -1.90 0.25 -5.57
C SER A 118 -2.76 1.40 -6.10
N THR A 119 -2.34 2.66 -5.98
CA THR A 119 -3.16 3.83 -6.41
C THR A 119 -3.19 4.01 -7.94
N VAL A 120 -2.58 3.08 -8.69
CA VAL A 120 -2.49 3.12 -10.15
C VAL A 120 -3.76 2.63 -10.82
N LYS A 121 -4.23 3.33 -11.86
CA LYS A 121 -5.45 2.99 -12.63
C LYS A 121 -5.40 1.67 -13.43
N GLU A 122 -4.32 0.89 -13.31
CA GLU A 122 -4.13 -0.36 -14.05
C GLU A 122 -4.41 -1.56 -13.13
N PRO A 123 -5.48 -2.33 -13.41
CA PRO A 123 -5.94 -3.37 -12.49
C PRO A 123 -4.93 -4.51 -12.30
N ASP A 124 -4.15 -4.85 -13.32
CA ASP A 124 -3.14 -5.93 -13.22
C ASP A 124 -2.00 -5.56 -12.25
N LYS A 125 -1.59 -4.29 -12.26
CA LYS A 125 -0.55 -3.76 -11.36
C LYS A 125 -1.05 -3.69 -9.92
N GLN A 126 -2.29 -3.24 -9.73
CA GLN A 126 -2.96 -3.28 -8.43
C GLN A 126 -3.02 -4.73 -7.91
N ARG A 127 -3.55 -5.66 -8.70
CA ARG A 127 -3.67 -7.07 -8.34
C ARG A 127 -2.31 -7.66 -7.96
N LYS A 128 -1.25 -7.33 -8.70
CA LYS A 128 0.11 -7.79 -8.38
C LYS A 128 0.59 -7.32 -7.00
N MET A 129 0.38 -6.06 -6.64
CA MET A 129 0.75 -5.56 -5.30
C MET A 129 -0.12 -6.14 -4.20
N LEU A 130 -1.42 -6.34 -4.45
CA LEU A 130 -2.30 -6.98 -3.47
C LEU A 130 -1.93 -8.45 -3.26
N GLU A 131 -1.59 -9.17 -4.33
CA GLU A 131 -1.13 -10.56 -4.24
C GLU A 131 0.21 -10.64 -3.49
N PHE A 132 1.13 -9.70 -3.70
CA PHE A 132 2.35 -9.61 -2.88
C PHE A 132 2.03 -9.49 -1.39
N VAL A 133 1.10 -8.60 -1.00
CA VAL A 133 0.66 -8.46 0.40
C VAL A 133 0.02 -9.75 0.91
N TYR A 134 -0.78 -10.42 0.09
CA TYR A 134 -1.38 -11.72 0.42
C TYR A 134 -0.32 -12.81 0.65
N GLN A 135 0.70 -12.92 -0.19
CA GLN A 135 1.80 -13.88 0.02
C GLN A 135 2.59 -13.55 1.30
N GLN A 136 2.86 -12.27 1.54
CA GLN A 136 3.58 -11.81 2.72
C GLN A 136 2.77 -11.99 4.02
N PHE A 137 1.44 -12.01 3.96
CA PHE A 137 0.58 -12.24 5.11
C PHE A 137 0.88 -13.58 5.80
N PHE A 138 1.09 -14.65 5.04
CA PHE A 138 1.32 -15.99 5.60
C PHE A 138 2.62 -16.13 6.40
N ILE A 139 3.59 -15.22 6.20
CA ILE A 139 4.85 -15.23 6.95
C ILE A 139 4.64 -14.75 8.40
N ASP A 140 3.78 -13.77 8.62
CA ASP A 140 3.44 -13.27 9.96
C ASP A 140 1.97 -12.78 10.00
N PRO A 141 0.99 -13.70 10.04
CA PRO A 141 -0.43 -13.33 10.00
C PRO A 141 -0.83 -12.42 11.16
N GLN A 142 -0.20 -12.59 12.33
CA GLN A 142 -0.53 -11.84 13.55
C GLN A 142 -0.24 -10.35 13.42
N ARG A 143 0.81 -9.97 12.68
CA ARG A 143 1.18 -8.56 12.50
C ARG A 143 0.77 -7.98 11.16
N ARG A 144 0.62 -8.82 10.13
CA ARG A 144 0.40 -8.36 8.74
C ARG A 144 -1.07 -8.33 8.33
N TRP A 145 -1.98 -8.77 9.20
CA TRP A 145 -3.42 -8.73 8.93
C TRP A 145 -3.97 -7.34 8.55
N PRO A 146 -3.50 -6.18 9.09
CA PRO A 146 -4.08 -4.89 8.71
C PRO A 146 -3.85 -4.58 7.22
N TRP A 147 -2.71 -4.99 6.69
CA TRP A 147 -2.35 -4.79 5.28
C TRP A 147 -3.19 -5.67 4.36
N LEU A 148 -3.44 -6.92 4.76
CA LEU A 148 -4.34 -7.79 4.02
C LEU A 148 -5.79 -7.32 4.11
N ALA A 149 -6.23 -6.81 5.26
CA ALA A 149 -7.56 -6.21 5.40
C ALA A 149 -7.71 -4.98 4.49
N HIS A 150 -6.70 -4.11 4.44
CA HIS A 150 -6.67 -3.00 3.49
C HIS A 150 -6.72 -3.49 2.04
N ALA A 151 -5.92 -4.50 1.69
CA ALA A 151 -5.94 -5.12 0.36
C ALA A 151 -7.32 -5.69 -0.01
N THR A 152 -8.04 -6.30 0.93
CA THR A 152 -9.43 -6.75 0.73
C THR A 152 -10.37 -5.62 0.36
N VAL A 153 -10.29 -4.49 1.09
CA VAL A 153 -11.12 -3.31 0.82
C VAL A 153 -10.80 -2.72 -0.56
N LEU A 154 -9.52 -2.69 -0.95
CA LEU A 154 -9.10 -2.23 -2.28
C LEU A 154 -9.57 -3.17 -3.39
N ALA A 155 -9.45 -4.49 -3.20
CA ALA A 155 -9.96 -5.49 -4.13
C ALA A 155 -11.46 -5.32 -4.36
N LYS A 156 -12.22 -5.07 -3.29
CA LYS A 156 -13.66 -4.81 -3.35
C LYS A 156 -14.00 -3.50 -4.05
N HIS A 157 -13.42 -2.37 -3.65
CA HIS A 157 -13.91 -1.05 -4.08
C HIS A 157 -13.19 -0.48 -5.30
N GLN A 158 -11.89 -0.71 -5.44
CA GLN A 158 -11.10 -0.17 -6.55
C GLN A 158 -11.07 -1.15 -7.72
N LEU A 159 -10.72 -2.42 -7.46
CA LEU A 159 -10.70 -3.46 -8.49
C LEU A 159 -12.10 -3.98 -8.85
N LYS A 160 -13.08 -3.82 -7.95
CA LYS A 160 -14.43 -4.41 -8.07
C LYS A 160 -14.40 -5.93 -8.27
N ASP A 161 -13.38 -6.58 -7.69
CA ASP A 161 -13.14 -8.01 -7.77
C ASP A 161 -13.56 -8.64 -6.44
N LEU A 162 -14.86 -8.89 -6.30
CA LEU A 162 -15.44 -9.51 -5.10
C LEU A 162 -14.86 -10.91 -4.82
N PRO A 163 -14.63 -11.79 -5.82
CA PRO A 163 -13.95 -13.07 -5.58
C PRO A 163 -12.56 -12.91 -4.97
N LEU A 164 -11.75 -11.95 -5.45
CA LEU A 164 -10.43 -11.67 -4.88
C LEU A 164 -10.54 -11.12 -3.45
N ALA A 165 -11.48 -10.22 -3.20
CA ALA A 165 -11.75 -9.71 -1.86
C ALA A 165 -12.16 -10.84 -0.90
N LEU A 166 -13.01 -11.77 -1.36
CA LEU A 166 -13.42 -12.93 -0.57
C LEU A 166 -12.24 -13.85 -0.25
N LYS A 167 -11.35 -14.14 -1.22
CA LYS A 167 -10.12 -14.91 -1.02
C LYS A 167 -9.29 -14.34 0.14
N TYR A 168 -9.09 -13.03 0.16
CA TYR A 168 -8.31 -12.35 1.20
C TYR A 168 -9.01 -12.36 2.56
N ALA A 169 -10.32 -12.10 2.60
CA ALA A 169 -11.10 -12.16 3.83
C ALA A 169 -11.13 -13.57 4.45
N GLN A 170 -11.24 -14.61 3.62
CA GLN A 170 -11.16 -16.01 4.06
C GLN A 170 -9.79 -16.33 4.65
N ALA A 171 -8.71 -15.83 4.05
CA ALA A 171 -7.36 -16.04 4.59
C ALA A 171 -7.17 -15.38 5.96
N ILE A 172 -7.74 -14.18 6.16
CA ILE A 172 -7.77 -13.50 7.47
C ILE A 172 -8.55 -14.35 8.48
N ALA A 173 -9.77 -14.77 8.12
CA ALA A 173 -10.61 -15.57 9.01
C ALA A 173 -9.96 -16.91 9.39
N ALA A 174 -9.27 -17.57 8.44
CA ALA A 174 -8.59 -18.84 8.68
C ALA A 174 -7.37 -18.71 9.63
N HIS A 175 -6.76 -17.53 9.71
CA HIS A 175 -5.63 -17.25 10.61
C HIS A 175 -6.02 -16.29 11.74
N ALA A 176 -7.33 -16.21 12.03
CA ALA A 176 -7.86 -15.38 13.09
C ALA A 176 -7.22 -15.74 14.43
N ASN A 177 -6.93 -14.73 15.23
CA ASN A 177 -6.38 -14.89 16.56
C ASN A 177 -6.92 -13.77 17.47
N SER A 178 -6.65 -13.90 18.76
CA SER A 178 -7.13 -12.95 19.78
C SER A 178 -6.65 -11.51 19.61
N SER A 179 -5.57 -11.26 18.86
CA SER A 179 -5.09 -9.90 18.57
C SER A 179 -5.80 -9.24 17.38
N MET A 180 -6.51 -10.02 16.56
CA MET A 180 -7.26 -9.47 15.43
C MET A 180 -8.65 -9.00 15.90
N PRO A 181 -9.07 -7.78 15.53
CA PRO A 181 -10.40 -7.31 15.87
C PRO A 181 -11.46 -8.12 15.11
N ARG A 182 -12.62 -8.35 15.73
CA ARG A 182 -13.70 -9.19 15.19
C ARG A 182 -14.15 -8.80 13.80
N TRP A 183 -14.29 -7.50 13.53
CA TRP A 183 -14.68 -7.02 12.21
C TRP A 183 -13.76 -7.55 11.09
N ALA A 184 -12.47 -7.76 11.37
CA ALA A 184 -11.52 -8.30 10.40
C ALA A 184 -11.73 -9.82 10.20
N GLN A 185 -12.04 -10.55 11.28
CA GLN A 185 -12.33 -11.99 11.25
C GLN A 185 -13.66 -12.28 10.53
N GLU A 186 -14.64 -11.39 10.69
CA GLU A 186 -16.00 -11.50 10.15
C GLU A 186 -16.15 -10.91 8.74
N MET A 187 -15.11 -10.26 8.21
CA MET A 187 -15.17 -9.51 6.95
C MET A 187 -15.73 -10.33 5.77
N GLN A 188 -15.46 -11.63 5.73
CA GLN A 188 -15.96 -12.54 4.70
C GLN A 188 -17.50 -12.61 4.64
N ILE A 189 -18.20 -12.43 5.77
CA ILE A 189 -19.67 -12.47 5.85
C ILE A 189 -20.26 -11.33 5.02
N PHE A 190 -19.70 -10.13 5.15
CA PHE A 190 -20.17 -8.95 4.43
C PHE A 190 -19.91 -9.05 2.92
N ILE A 191 -18.77 -9.63 2.53
CA ILE A 191 -18.44 -9.84 1.11
C ILE A 191 -19.36 -10.89 0.50
N LEU A 192 -19.62 -12.00 1.20
CA LEU A 192 -20.57 -13.03 0.73
C LEU A 192 -21.98 -12.49 0.56
N GLU A 193 -22.45 -11.65 1.49
CA GLU A 193 -23.75 -11.00 1.39
C GLU A 193 -23.82 -10.08 0.15
N GLU A 194 -22.78 -9.29 -0.11
CA GLU A 194 -22.70 -8.41 -1.28
C GLU A 194 -22.61 -9.18 -2.61
N MET A 195 -21.98 -10.35 -2.61
CA MET A 195 -21.99 -11.28 -3.73
C MET A 195 -23.36 -11.94 -3.98
N GLY A 196 -24.33 -11.78 -3.06
CA GLY A 196 -25.61 -12.49 -3.10
C GLY A 196 -25.53 -13.95 -2.66
N GLU A 197 -24.37 -14.40 -2.16
CA GLU A 197 -24.10 -15.76 -1.69
C GLU A 197 -24.62 -15.96 -0.26
N LEU A 198 -25.92 -15.68 -0.06
CA LEU A 198 -26.55 -15.65 1.26
C LEU A 198 -26.44 -16.99 1.98
N GLU A 199 -26.57 -18.09 1.26
CA GLU A 199 -26.44 -19.45 1.79
C GLU A 199 -25.05 -19.70 2.39
N ARG A 200 -23.99 -19.27 1.67
CA ARG A 200 -22.61 -19.38 2.17
C ARG A 200 -22.39 -18.49 3.39
N ALA A 201 -22.93 -17.27 3.38
CA ALA A 201 -22.86 -16.38 4.54
C ALA A 201 -23.51 -17.00 5.78
N ARG A 202 -24.69 -17.65 5.63
CA ARG A 202 -25.37 -18.36 6.72
C ARG A 202 -24.53 -19.51 7.28
N LEU A 203 -23.91 -20.31 6.39
CA LEU A 203 -23.04 -21.41 6.81
C LEU A 203 -21.83 -20.91 7.63
N VAL A 204 -21.22 -19.81 7.20
CA VAL A 204 -20.11 -19.18 7.94
C VAL A 204 -20.56 -18.72 9.32
N ILE A 205 -21.67 -17.97 9.41
CA ILE A 205 -22.20 -17.48 10.70
C ILE A 205 -22.57 -18.65 11.61
N GLY A 206 -23.26 -19.67 11.10
CA GLY A 206 -23.63 -20.86 11.86
C GLY A 206 -22.40 -21.64 12.35
N GLY A 207 -21.33 -21.70 11.55
CA GLY A 207 -20.06 -22.29 11.96
C GLY A 207 -19.39 -21.52 13.10
N MET A 208 -19.39 -20.18 13.03
CA MET A 208 -18.84 -19.31 14.09
C MET A 208 -19.64 -19.43 15.39
N LEU A 209 -20.98 -19.47 15.31
CA LEU A 209 -21.85 -19.67 16.48
C LEU A 209 -21.65 -21.05 17.13
N LYS A 210 -21.41 -22.10 16.33
CA LYS A 210 -21.17 -23.45 16.83
C LYS A 210 -19.76 -23.68 17.39
N SER A 211 -18.77 -22.91 16.95
CA SER A 211 -17.37 -23.13 17.35
C SER A 211 -17.13 -22.85 18.84
N GLY A 212 -18.03 -22.11 19.50
CA GLY A 212 -17.90 -21.74 20.91
C GLY A 212 -16.76 -20.77 21.20
N GLN A 213 -16.09 -20.24 20.17
CA GLN A 213 -15.00 -19.26 20.32
C GLN A 213 -15.53 -17.84 20.62
N LEU A 214 -16.83 -17.62 20.41
CA LEU A 214 -17.51 -16.35 20.68
C LEU A 214 -17.84 -16.26 22.18
N THR A 215 -17.14 -15.38 22.89
CA THR A 215 -17.33 -15.22 24.35
C THR A 215 -18.18 -14.01 24.72
N ASP A 216 -18.42 -13.07 23.80
CA ASP A 216 -19.17 -11.84 24.09
C ASP A 216 -20.66 -11.98 23.73
N PRO A 217 -21.57 -11.77 24.69
CA PRO A 217 -23.01 -11.82 24.44
C PRO A 217 -23.50 -10.90 23.32
N ASN A 218 -22.88 -9.72 23.15
CA ASN A 218 -23.29 -8.78 22.10
C ASN A 218 -22.94 -9.27 20.70
N GLU A 219 -21.81 -9.97 20.58
CA GLU A 219 -21.35 -10.57 19.32
C GLU A 219 -22.25 -11.74 18.92
N ILE A 220 -22.55 -12.62 19.88
CA ILE A 220 -23.48 -13.74 19.67
C ILE A 220 -24.84 -13.19 19.21
N LYS A 221 -25.33 -12.13 19.87
CA LYS A 221 -26.58 -11.46 19.45
C LYS A 221 -26.48 -10.89 18.04
N PHE A 222 -25.42 -10.14 17.72
CA PHE A 222 -25.21 -9.57 16.39
C PHE A 222 -25.22 -10.64 15.29
N LEU A 223 -24.50 -11.74 15.50
CA LEU A 223 -24.44 -12.85 14.53
C LEU A 223 -25.78 -13.57 14.40
N ASN A 224 -26.53 -13.77 15.48
CA ASN A 224 -27.89 -14.31 15.43
C ASN A 224 -28.85 -13.38 14.66
N ASP A 225 -28.84 -12.08 14.96
CA ASP A 225 -29.66 -11.09 14.27
C ASP A 225 -29.32 -11.06 12.77
N LYS A 226 -28.03 -11.17 12.43
CA LYS A 226 -27.54 -11.26 11.05
C LYS A 226 -28.01 -12.54 10.35
N LEU A 227 -27.96 -13.68 11.04
CA LEU A 227 -28.41 -14.97 10.51
C LEU A 227 -29.90 -14.91 10.14
N LEU A 228 -30.73 -14.40 11.06
CA LEU A 228 -32.16 -14.19 10.83
C LEU A 228 -32.44 -13.24 9.66
N ALA A 229 -31.68 -12.15 9.55
CA ALA A 229 -31.80 -11.21 8.43
C ALA A 229 -31.49 -11.88 7.07
N LEU A 230 -30.47 -12.74 7.02
CA LEU A 230 -30.11 -13.49 5.81
C LEU A 230 -31.15 -14.56 5.45
N GLU A 231 -31.74 -15.23 6.43
CA GLU A 231 -32.85 -16.17 6.24
C GLU A 231 -34.06 -15.49 5.59
N ASN A 232 -34.45 -14.34 6.13
CA ASN A 232 -35.56 -13.55 5.59
C ASN A 232 -35.29 -13.06 4.16
N LYS A 233 -34.05 -12.62 3.86
CA LYS A 233 -33.64 -12.23 2.51
C LYS A 233 -33.66 -13.42 1.53
N SER A 234 -33.15 -14.58 1.93
CA SER A 234 -33.18 -15.81 1.11
C SER A 234 -34.62 -16.27 0.82
N ALA A 235 -35.50 -16.26 1.83
CA ALA A 235 -36.90 -16.59 1.66
C ALA A 235 -37.63 -15.64 0.70
N LYS A 236 -37.41 -14.33 0.82
CA LYS A 236 -38.00 -13.33 -0.08
C LYS A 236 -37.48 -13.45 -1.53
N GLY A 237 -36.21 -13.78 -1.70
CA GLY A 237 -35.61 -14.02 -3.02
C GLY A 237 -36.22 -15.23 -3.74
N LYS A 238 -36.53 -16.31 -3.02
CA LYS A 238 -37.17 -17.51 -3.59
C LYS A 238 -38.62 -17.26 -4.03
N ILE A 239 -39.37 -16.45 -3.29
CA ILE A 239 -40.76 -16.11 -3.62
C ILE A 239 -40.84 -15.28 -4.92
N HIS A 240 -39.86 -14.40 -5.18
CA HIS A 240 -39.81 -13.60 -6.41
C HIS A 240 -39.33 -14.36 -7.66
N GLN A 241 -38.71 -15.54 -7.52
CA GLN A 241 -38.32 -16.38 -8.67
C GLN A 241 -39.39 -17.41 -9.06
N ALA A 242 -40.44 -17.58 -8.25
CA ALA A 242 -41.52 -18.54 -8.47
C ALA A 242 -42.79 -17.92 -9.11
N ASN A 243 -42.78 -16.60 -9.36
CA ASN A 243 -43.79 -15.85 -10.12
C ASN A 243 -43.19 -15.35 -11.42
#